data_AF-A0A928D1D5-F1
#
_entry.id   AF-A0A928D1D5-F1
#
_cell.length_a   1.000
_cell.length_b   1.000
_cell.length_c   1.000
_cell.angle_alpha   90.00
_cell.angle_beta   90.00
_cell.angle_gamma   90.00
#
_symmetry.space_group_name_H-M   'P 1'
#
loop_
_entity.id
_entity.type
_entity.pdbx_description
1 polymer ?
#
loop_
_entity_poly.entity_id
_entity_poly.type
_entity_poly.pdbx_seq_one_letter_code
_entity_poly.pdbx_strand_id
1 'polypeptide(L)'
;MIKFRGKMFIIPAGFECDGASVPRFLWDSVSPQISPETLRGAVAHDYLYRNHVPGWTRKEADELFYELIREDGLSWYRSQKAYWGVRLFGGSAWE
;
A
#
# COMPACT_ATOMS: atom_id res chain seq x y z
N MET A 1 3.07 8.39 -11.73
CA MET A 1 3.88 9.16 -10.76
C MET A 1 3.05 9.37 -9.51
N ILE A 2 3.61 9.10 -8.32
CA ILE A 2 2.95 9.31 -7.02
C ILE A 2 3.74 10.35 -6.22
N LYS A 3 3.02 11.21 -5.52
CA LYS A 3 3.59 12.28 -4.67
C LYS A 3 3.06 12.14 -3.25
N PHE A 4 3.94 12.28 -2.26
CA PHE A 4 3.59 12.16 -0.84
C PHE A 4 4.57 12.98 0.00
N ARG A 5 4.07 13.93 0.80
CA ARG A 5 4.88 14.73 1.73
C ARG A 5 6.18 15.31 1.12
N GLY A 6 6.10 15.82 -0.10
CA GLY A 6 7.24 16.40 -0.82
C GLY A 6 8.18 15.39 -1.49
N LYS A 7 7.97 14.09 -1.27
CA LYS A 7 8.66 12.99 -1.97
C LYS A 7 7.84 12.57 -3.19
N MET A 8 8.54 12.01 -4.18
CA MET A 8 7.89 11.44 -5.36
C MET A 8 8.64 10.21 -5.86
N PHE A 9 7.90 9.32 -6.50
CA PHE A 9 8.46 8.19 -7.23
C PHE A 9 7.59 7.87 -8.44
N ILE A 10 8.19 7.15 -9.37
CA ILE A 10 7.54 6.70 -10.60
C ILE A 10 7.46 5.19 -10.52
N ILE A 11 6.25 4.67 -10.68
CA ILE A 11 6.00 3.25 -10.89
C ILE A 11 6.07 3.05 -12.41
N PRO A 12 7.00 2.26 -12.93
CA PRO A 12 7.11 2.01 -14.36
C PRO A 12 5.86 1.27 -14.86
N ALA A 13 5.47 1.54 -16.10
CA ALA A 13 4.38 0.79 -16.74
C ALA A 13 4.78 -0.68 -16.85
N GLY A 14 3.85 -1.58 -16.52
CA GLY A 14 4.10 -3.03 -16.48
C GLY A 14 4.67 -3.54 -15.16
N PHE A 15 4.75 -2.71 -14.10
CA PHE A 15 5.02 -3.23 -12.75
C PHE A 15 3.91 -4.20 -12.33
N GLU A 16 4.26 -5.45 -12.12
CA GLU A 16 3.34 -6.47 -11.65
C GLU A 16 3.11 -6.31 -10.14
N CYS A 17 1.85 -6.10 -9.78
CA CYS A 17 1.40 -6.02 -8.40
C CYS A 17 0.87 -7.38 -7.98
N ASP A 18 1.78 -8.22 -7.50
CA ASP A 18 1.56 -9.57 -6.99
C ASP A 18 0.56 -9.61 -5.82
N GLY A 19 0.26 -8.47 -5.19
CA GLY A 19 -0.63 -8.38 -4.03
C GLY A 19 -0.12 -9.17 -2.82
N ALA A 20 1.12 -9.65 -2.89
CA ALA A 20 1.75 -10.54 -1.93
C ALA A 20 2.26 -9.80 -0.69
N SER A 21 2.50 -8.48 -0.78
CA SER A 21 2.91 -7.66 0.36
C SER A 21 1.73 -7.34 1.31
N VAL A 22 0.49 -7.58 0.86
CA VAL A 22 -0.70 -7.59 1.74
C VAL A 22 -0.98 -9.05 2.13
N PRO A 23 -0.72 -9.46 3.39
CA PRO A 23 -1.00 -10.80 3.84
C PRO A 23 -2.42 -11.27 3.48
N ARG A 24 -2.55 -12.49 2.95
CA ARG A 24 -3.85 -13.07 2.52
C ARG A 24 -4.97 -12.95 3.56
N PHE A 25 -4.66 -12.99 4.86
CA PHE A 25 -5.68 -12.85 5.92
C PHE A 25 -6.24 -11.42 6.05
N LEU A 26 -5.55 -10.41 5.50
CA LEU A 26 -6.07 -9.04 5.41
C LEU A 26 -6.99 -8.85 4.19
N TRP A 27 -7.00 -9.78 3.23
CA TRP A 27 -7.88 -9.70 2.06
C TRP A 27 -9.34 -9.65 2.51
N ASP A 28 -9.76 -10.49 3.46
CA ASP A 28 -11.13 -10.46 4.00
C ASP A 28 -11.49 -9.15 4.74
N SER A 29 -10.50 -8.48 5.35
CA SER A 29 -10.73 -7.22 6.06
C SER A 29 -10.82 -6.02 5.12
N VAL A 30 -10.24 -6.11 3.92
CA VAL A 30 -10.14 -5.02 2.96
C VAL A 30 -11.18 -5.16 1.85
N SER A 31 -11.40 -6.36 1.31
CA SER A 31 -12.56 -6.85 0.51
C SER A 31 -12.12 -8.16 -0.19
N PRO A 32 -13.03 -9.08 -0.58
CA PRO A 32 -12.67 -10.38 -1.18
C PRO A 32 -11.96 -10.33 -2.56
N GLN A 33 -11.75 -9.14 -3.10
CA GLN A 33 -10.86 -8.87 -4.22
C GLN A 33 -10.22 -7.51 -3.92
N ILE A 34 -8.98 -7.28 -4.37
CA ILE A 34 -8.40 -5.94 -4.46
C ILE A 34 -9.46 -5.05 -5.09
N SER A 35 -10.11 -4.24 -4.25
CA SER A 35 -11.22 -3.44 -4.71
C SER A 35 -10.63 -2.27 -5.51
N PRO A 36 -11.35 -1.70 -6.48
CA PRO A 36 -10.83 -0.57 -7.26
C PRO A 36 -10.28 0.55 -6.37
N GLU A 37 -10.88 0.73 -5.19
CA GLU A 37 -10.51 1.72 -4.18
C GLU A 37 -9.20 1.40 -3.43
N THR A 38 -8.65 0.19 -3.58
CA THR A 38 -7.42 -0.23 -2.88
C THR A 38 -6.27 -0.55 -3.82
N LEU A 39 -6.56 -0.72 -5.11
CA LEU A 39 -5.58 -1.08 -6.12
C LEU A 39 -4.43 -0.07 -6.23
N ARG A 40 -4.76 1.23 -6.31
CA ARG A 40 -3.75 2.28 -6.45
C ARG A 40 -2.81 2.33 -5.25
N GLY A 41 -3.37 2.22 -4.05
CA GLY A 41 -2.61 2.09 -2.81
C GLY A 41 -1.72 0.85 -2.80
N ALA A 42 -2.27 -0.31 -3.13
CA ALA A 42 -1.55 -1.59 -3.12
C ALA A 42 -0.36 -1.57 -4.09
N VAL A 43 -0.55 -1.08 -5.32
CA VAL A 43 0.53 -0.96 -6.32
C VAL A 43 1.64 -0.04 -5.82
N ALA A 44 1.28 1.09 -5.20
CA ALA A 44 2.23 2.03 -4.61
C ALA A 44 3.04 1.40 -3.46
N HIS A 45 2.35 0.67 -2.59
CA HIS A 45 2.91 -0.01 -1.44
C HIS A 45 3.88 -1.12 -1.87
N ASP A 46 3.42 -2.06 -2.71
CA ASP A 46 4.23 -3.14 -3.27
C ASP A 46 5.50 -2.61 -3.97
N TYR A 47 5.38 -1.52 -4.73
CA TYR A 47 6.52 -0.92 -5.42
C TYR A 47 7.56 -0.39 -4.43
N LEU A 48 7.13 0.37 -3.42
CA LEU A 48 8.03 0.91 -2.39
C LEU A 48 8.69 -0.22 -1.58
N TYR A 49 7.93 -1.26 -1.27
CA TYR A 49 8.40 -2.43 -0.53
C TYR A 49 9.44 -3.23 -1.31
N ARG A 50 9.25 -3.46 -2.61
CA ARG A 50 10.20 -4.28 -3.40
C ARG A 50 11.44 -3.52 -3.85
N ASN A 51 11.29 -2.22 -4.12
CA ASN A 51 12.37 -1.44 -4.74
C ASN A 51 13.15 -0.58 -3.74
N HIS A 52 12.72 -0.56 -2.46
CA HIS A 52 13.35 0.21 -1.39
C HIS A 52 13.75 1.62 -1.84
N VAL A 53 12.79 2.34 -2.42
CA VAL A 53 13.03 3.64 -3.06
C VAL A 53 13.81 4.55 -2.09
N PRO A 54 15.00 5.05 -2.47
CA PRO A 54 15.86 5.77 -1.54
C PRO A 54 15.14 6.94 -0.86
N GLY A 55 15.33 7.06 0.45
CA GLY A 55 14.70 8.10 1.26
C GLY A 55 13.26 7.81 1.66
N TRP A 56 12.68 6.67 1.28
CA TRP A 56 11.38 6.22 1.80
C TRP A 56 11.58 5.25 2.97
N THR A 57 10.78 5.43 4.00
CA THR A 57 10.71 4.50 5.13
C THR A 57 9.51 3.58 4.99
N ARG A 58 9.56 2.40 5.62
CA ARG A 58 8.41 1.49 5.74
C ARG A 58 7.16 2.21 6.23
N LYS A 59 7.32 3.07 7.23
CA LYS A 59 6.21 3.85 7.80
C LYS A 59 5.59 4.78 6.76
N GLU A 60 6.39 5.45 5.94
CA GLU A 60 5.87 6.33 4.90
C GLU A 60 5.19 5.57 3.76
N ALA A 61 5.67 4.36 3.44
CA ALA A 61 4.97 3.48 2.51
C ALA A 61 3.59 3.05 3.06
N ASP A 62 3.52 2.67 4.34
CA ASP A 62 2.26 2.32 5.03
C ASP A 62 1.29 3.51 5.10
N GLU A 63 1.80 4.72 5.41
CA GLU A 63 0.99 5.94 5.47
C GLU A 63 0.50 6.38 4.10
N LEU A 64 1.34 6.28 3.07
CA LEU A 64 0.93 6.53 1.68
C LEU A 64 -0.18 5.58 1.25
N PHE A 65 -0.05 4.28 1.55
CA PHE A 65 -1.08 3.30 1.28
C PHE A 65 -2.41 3.72 1.91
N TYR A 66 -2.39 4.09 3.19
CA TYR A 66 -3.56 4.57 3.92
C TYR A 66 -4.20 5.82 3.30
N GLU A 67 -3.41 6.80 2.88
CA GLU A 67 -3.94 8.01 2.25
C GLU A 67 -4.57 7.71 0.89
N LEU A 68 -3.90 6.91 0.04
CA LEU A 68 -4.39 6.57 -1.29
C LEU A 68 -5.73 5.81 -1.24
N ILE A 69 -5.85 4.81 -0.37
CA ILE A 69 -7.10 4.04 -0.27
C ILE A 69 -8.27 4.88 0.28
N ARG A 70 -7.97 5.90 1.10
CA ARG A 70 -8.98 6.85 1.58
C ARG A 70 -9.43 7.80 0.48
N GLU A 71 -8.47 8.33 -0.28
CA GLU A 71 -8.76 9.18 -1.44
C GLU A 71 -9.61 8.46 -2.48
N ASP A 72 -9.37 7.16 -2.64
CA ASP A 72 -10.11 6.32 -3.59
C ASP A 72 -11.48 5.86 -3.05
N GLY A 73 -11.90 6.35 -1.86
CA GLY A 73 -13.25 6.20 -1.34
C GLY A 73 -13.45 5.09 -0.30
N LEU A 74 -12.38 4.42 0.15
CA LEU A 74 -12.48 3.44 1.22
C LEU A 74 -12.86 4.12 2.54
N SER A 75 -13.86 3.59 3.24
CA SER A 75 -14.33 4.19 4.49
C SER A 75 -13.22 4.30 5.54
N TRP A 76 -13.32 5.28 6.44
CA TRP A 76 -12.30 5.51 7.47
C TRP A 76 -11.99 4.25 8.29
N TYR A 77 -13.02 3.51 8.70
CA TYR A 77 -12.86 2.30 9.49
C TYR A 77 -12.12 1.19 8.72
N ARG A 78 -12.46 0.98 7.45
CA ARG A 78 -11.77 -0.02 6.59
C ARG A 78 -10.33 0.39 6.31
N SER A 79 -10.09 1.67 6.06
CA SER A 79 -8.76 2.22 5.83
C SER A 79 -7.85 2.05 7.05
N GLN A 80 -8.36 2.31 8.26
CA GLN A 80 -7.60 2.09 9.51
C GLN A 80 -7.24 0.62 9.69
N LYS A 81 -8.18 -0.31 9.44
CA LYS A 81 -7.89 -1.74 9.51
C LYS A 81 -6.82 -2.16 8.50
N ALA A 82 -6.90 -1.65 7.26
CA ALA A 82 -5.91 -1.91 6.23
C ALA A 82 -4.51 -1.40 6.63
N TYR A 83 -4.43 -0.17 7.14
CA TYR A 83 -3.18 0.43 7.64
C TYR A 83 -2.56 -0.38 8.78
N TRP A 84 -3.34 -0.72 9.80
CA TRP A 84 -2.84 -1.53 10.92
C TRP A 84 -2.44 -2.94 10.48
N GLY A 85 -3.14 -3.50 9.51
CA GLY A 85 -2.78 -4.76 8.88
C GLY A 85 -1.38 -4.74 8.27
N VAL A 86 -1.11 -3.81 7.34
CA VAL A 86 0.23 -3.71 6.73
C VAL A 86 1.29 -3.28 7.74
N ARG A 87 0.93 -2.45 8.73
CA ARG A 87 1.87 -1.96 9.73
C ARG A 87 2.39 -3.05 10.66
N LEU A 88 1.49 -3.93 11.12
CA LEU A 88 1.79 -5.00 12.07
C LEU A 88 2.39 -6.23 11.39
N PHE A 89 1.94 -6.54 10.17
CA PHE A 89 2.26 -7.82 9.52
C PHE A 89 3.11 -7.69 8.25
N GLY A 90 3.26 -6.49 7.69
CA GLY A 90 4.13 -6.24 6.52
C GLY A 90 5.62 -6.14 6.87
N GLY A 91 6.01 -6.20 8.15
CA GLY A 91 7.41 -6.03 8.55
C GLY A 91 8.39 -7.01 7.91
N SER A 92 7.96 -8.25 7.64
CA SER A 92 8.78 -9.29 7.01
C SER A 92 8.96 -9.12 5.50
N ALA A 93 8.15 -8.27 4.85
CA ALA A 93 8.26 -8.00 3.41
C ALA A 93 9.13 -6.77 3.11
N TRP A 94 9.59 -6.06 4.15
CA TRP A 94 10.48 -4.90 4.05
C TRP A 94 11.85 -5.32 4.61
N GLU A 95 12.71 -5.90 3.77
CA GLU A 95 14.07 -6.34 4.12
C GLU A 95 15.16 -5.47 3.51
#